data_AF-A0A8B6C3V1-F1
#
_entry.id   AF-A0A8B6C3V1-F1
#
_cell.length_a   1.000
_cell.length_b   1.000
_cell.length_c   1.000
_cell.angle_alpha   90.00
_cell.angle_beta   90.00
_cell.angle_gamma   90.00
#
_symmetry.space_group_name_H-M   'P 1'
#
loop_
_entity.id
_entity.type
_entity.pdbx_description
1 polymer ?
#
loop_
_entity_poly.entity_id
_entity_poly.type
_entity_poly.pdbx_seq_one_letter_code
_entity_poly.pdbx_strand_id
1 'polypeptide(L)' 'MTRGNQRDLARAKAAKKQQDLQKQKKSSEKGANKGLTLEERRHRDAEIMRLKQEKKAGGAQGGGEQGATGGK' A
#
# COMPACT_ATOMS: atom_id res chain seq x y z
N MET A 1 23.42 -14.19 32.66
CA MET A 1 22.08 -13.89 32.10
C MET A 1 21.95 -12.46 31.55
N THR A 2 23.03 -11.84 31.03
CA THR A 2 23.05 -10.38 30.73
C THR A 2 23.46 -10.04 29.29
N ARG A 3 23.23 -10.94 28.32
CA ARG A 3 23.49 -10.67 26.89
C ARG A 3 22.43 -11.20 25.91
N GLY A 4 21.67 -12.24 26.27
CA GLY A 4 20.58 -12.77 25.44
C GLY A 4 19.49 -11.73 25.21
N ASN A 5 18.98 -11.12 26.30
CA ASN A 5 17.94 -10.10 26.23
C ASN A 5 18.35 -8.89 25.37
N GLN A 6 19.59 -8.41 25.48
CA GLN A 6 20.06 -7.27 24.68
C GLN A 6 20.18 -7.60 23.19
N ARG A 7 20.57 -8.83 22.84
CA ARG A 7 20.68 -9.27 21.44
C ARG A 7 19.31 -9.42 20.80
N ASP A 8 18.36 -10.00 21.53
CA ASP A 8 16.99 -10.17 21.05
C ASP A 8 16.29 -8.83 20.90
N LEU A 9 16.53 -7.89 21.83
CA LEU A 9 16.02 -6.53 21.77
C LEU A 9 16.63 -5.73 20.61
N ALA A 10 17.92 -5.92 20.32
CA ALA A 10 18.57 -5.33 19.15
C ALA A 10 18.01 -5.90 17.83
N ARG A 11 17.77 -7.22 17.76
CA ARG A 11 17.13 -7.86 16.60
C ARG A 11 15.71 -7.36 16.40
N ALA A 12 14.93 -7.26 17.47
CA ALA A 12 13.57 -6.72 17.42
C ALA A 12 13.56 -5.25 16.95
N LYS A 13 14.49 -4.43 17.43
CA LYS A 13 14.65 -3.03 16.98
C LYS A 13 15.05 -2.95 15.50
N ALA A 14 15.96 -3.81 15.04
CA ALA A 14 16.36 -3.86 13.63
C ALA A 14 15.20 -4.29 12.72
N ALA A 15 14.47 -5.34 13.11
CA ALA A 15 13.30 -5.81 12.37
C ALA A 15 12.19 -4.74 12.33
N LYS A 16 11.91 -4.09 13.45
CA LYS A 16 10.94 -2.99 13.53
C LYS A 16 11.34 -1.82 12.64
N LYS A 17 12.61 -1.40 12.69
CA LYS A 17 13.14 -0.34 11.82
C LYS A 17 13.02 -0.69 10.34
N GLN A 18 13.29 -1.94 9.96
CA GLN A 18 13.11 -2.41 8.57
C GLN A 18 11.64 -2.38 8.14
N GLN A 19 10.71 -2.81 9.01
CA GLN A 19 9.27 -2.72 8.73
C GLN A 19 8.80 -1.28 8.59
N ASP A 20 9.27 -0.37 9.45
CA ASP A 20 8.92 1.04 9.39
C ASP A 20 9.45 1.69 8.11
N LEU A 21 10.69 1.38 7.71
CA LEU A 21 11.25 1.81 6.43
C LEU A 21 10.43 1.29 5.24
N GLN A 22 9.97 0.03 5.27
CA GLN A 22 9.10 -0.52 4.23
C GLN A 22 7.75 0.21 4.15
N LYS A 23 7.16 0.60 5.29
CA LYS A 23 5.92 1.39 5.33
C LYS A 23 6.13 2.83 4.83
N GLN A 24 7.30 3.41 5.09
CA GLN A 24 7.66 4.78 4.67
C GLN A 24 8.16 4.90 3.23
N LYS A 25 8.41 3.78 2.53
CA LYS A 25 8.74 3.80 1.09
C LYS A 25 7.75 4.68 0.33
N LYS A 26 8.22 5.44 -0.64
CA LYS A 26 7.34 6.33 -1.42
C LYS A 26 6.33 5.50 -2.20
N SER A 27 5.18 6.07 -2.52
CA SER A 27 4.15 5.36 -3.30
C SER A 27 4.68 4.87 -4.66
N SER A 28 5.74 5.49 -5.20
CA SER A 28 6.48 5.06 -6.40
C SER A 28 7.36 3.83 -6.21
N GLU A 29 7.63 3.43 -4.98
CA GLU A 29 8.53 2.32 -4.63
C GLU A 29 7.77 1.13 -4.02
N LYS A 30 6.46 1.29 -3.79
CA LYS A 30 5.59 0.26 -3.21
C LYS A 30 4.95 -0.62 -4.28
N GLY A 31 5.28 -1.91 -4.26
CA GLY A 31 4.54 -2.97 -4.96
C GLY A 31 4.29 -2.68 -6.44
N ALA A 32 3.00 -2.70 -6.83
CA ALA A 32 2.53 -2.50 -8.21
C ALA A 32 2.83 -1.12 -8.82
N ASN A 33 3.35 -0.17 -8.03
CA ASN A 33 3.76 1.14 -8.50
C ASN A 33 5.27 1.26 -8.75
N LYS A 34 6.05 0.23 -8.42
CA LYS A 34 7.50 0.24 -8.56
C LYS A 34 7.89 0.29 -10.04
N GLY A 35 8.60 1.34 -10.43
CA GLY A 35 9.09 1.54 -11.80
C GLY A 35 8.10 2.24 -12.73
N LEU A 36 6.95 2.69 -12.23
CA LEU A 36 6.03 3.51 -12.99
C LEU A 36 6.25 4.98 -12.74
N THR A 37 6.22 5.76 -13.81
CA THR A 37 6.25 7.21 -13.77
C THR A 37 4.92 7.76 -13.22
N LEU A 38 4.93 9.04 -12.81
CA LEU A 38 3.70 9.70 -12.32
C LEU A 38 2.60 9.72 -13.38
N GLU A 39 2.96 9.87 -14.66
CA GLU A 39 2.02 9.92 -15.77
C GLU A 39 1.36 8.57 -16.04
N GLU A 40 2.12 7.46 -16.01
CA GLU A 40 1.55 6.11 -16.15
C GLU A 40 0.61 5.75 -15.01
N ARG A 41 0.91 6.21 -13.79
CA ARG A 41 -0.01 6.04 -12.65
C ARG A 41 -1.31 6.81 -12.86
N ARG A 42 -1.21 8.08 -13.26
CA ARG A 42 -2.39 8.93 -13.55
C ARG A 42 -3.24 8.34 -14.66
N HIS A 43 -2.62 7.83 -15.72
CA HIS A 43 -3.33 7.19 -16.82
C HIS A 43 -4.06 5.93 -16.36
N ARG A 44 -3.44 5.09 -15.52
CA ARG A 44 -4.11 3.93 -14.94
C ARG A 44 -5.29 4.33 -14.06
N ASP A 45 -5.08 5.30 -13.17
CA ASP A 45 -6.13 5.75 -12.26
C ASP A 45 -7.31 6.36 -13.03
N ALA A 46 -7.03 7.09 -14.12
CA ALA A 46 -8.03 7.63 -15.04
C ALA A 46 -8.80 6.52 -15.78
N GLU A 47 -8.10 5.50 -16.30
CA GLU A 47 -8.73 4.37 -16.97
C GLU A 47 -9.64 3.58 -16.02
N ILE A 48 -9.18 3.29 -14.80
CA ILE A 48 -9.98 2.62 -13.78
C ILE A 48 -11.23 3.45 -13.45
N MET A 49 -11.11 4.78 -13.35
CA MET A 49 -12.25 5.67 -13.12
C MET A 49 -13.23 5.67 -14.28
N ARG A 50 -12.75 5.71 -15.52
CA ARG A 50 -13.60 5.63 -16.72
C ARG A 50 -14.35 4.30 -16.76
N LEU A 51 -13.65 3.18 -16.60
CA LEU A 51 -14.26 1.85 -16.51
C LEU A 51 -15.28 1.76 -15.35
N LYS A 52 -15.00 2.40 -14.21
CA LYS A 52 -15.93 2.47 -13.08
C LYS A 52 -17.17 3.30 -13.42
N GLN A 53 -17.03 4.40 -14.15
CA GLN A 53 -18.16 5.21 -14.60
C GLN A 53 -19.00 4.46 -15.63
N GLU A 54 -18.38 3.81 -16.60
CA GLU A 54 -19.06 2.96 -17.59
C GLU A 54 -19.81 1.81 -16.92
N LYS A 55 -19.19 1.13 -15.94
CA LYS A 55 -19.85 0.10 -15.11
C LYS A 55 -20.97 0.65 -14.25
N LYS A 56 -20.81 1.84 -13.67
CA LYS A 56 -21.85 2.48 -12.85
C LYS A 56 -23.04 2.95 -13.70
N ALA A 57 -22.79 3.43 -14.91
CA ALA A 57 -23.82 3.82 -15.87
C ALA A 57 -24.51 2.61 -16.52
N GLY A 58 -23.82 1.48 -16.68
CA GLY A 58 -24.33 0.25 -17.29
C GLY A 58 -25.11 -0.69 -16.38
N GLY A 59 -25.25 -0.40 -15.09
CA GLY A 59 -26.00 -1.24 -14.14
C GLY A 59 -25.12 -1.83 -13.06
N ALA A 60 -25.55 -1.62 -11.81
CA ALA A 60 -24.87 -1.98 -10.58
C ALA A 60 -24.24 -3.38 -10.56
N GLN A 61 -22.93 -3.46 -10.36
CA GLN A 61 -22.22 -4.36 -9.42
C GLN A 61 -20.69 -4.24 -9.61
N GLY A 62 -19.95 -4.14 -8.50
CA GLY A 62 -18.48 -4.16 -8.52
C GLY A 62 -17.80 -2.85 -8.12
N GLY A 63 -18.44 -2.04 -7.26
CA GLY A 63 -17.76 -0.97 -6.54
C GLY A 63 -16.99 -1.56 -5.37
N GLY A 64 -15.68 -1.71 -5.53
CA GLY A 64 -14.76 -2.17 -4.49
C GLY A 64 -14.90 -1.36 -3.20
N GLU A 65 -15.51 -2.00 -2.20
CA GLU A 65 -15.37 -1.69 -0.80
C GLU A 65 -14.08 -2.37 -0.30
N GLN A 66 -12.94 -1.74 -0.52
CA GLN A 66 -11.68 -2.07 0.17
C GLN A 66 -11.03 -0.75 0.58
N GLY A 67 -11.60 -0.14 1.62
CA GLY A 67 -11.13 1.14 2.16
C GLY A 67 -11.91 1.64 3.36
N ALA A 68 -12.65 0.78 4.06
CA ALA A 68 -13.35 1.11 5.30
C ALA A 68 -12.91 0.15 6.42
N THR A 69 -11.64 0.20 6.82
CA THR A 69 -11.21 -0.25 8.15
C THR A 69 -10.67 0.96 8.92
N GLY A 70 -11.59 1.88 9.17
CA GLY A 70 -11.45 2.97 10.13
C GLY A 70 -12.75 3.01 10.93
N GLY A 71 -12.88 2.11 11.89
CA GLY A 71 -14.11 1.93 12.66
C GLY A 71 -13.86 1.12 13.92
N LYS A 72 -13.65 1.85 15.01
CA LYS A 72 -13.40 1.45 16.42
C LYS A 72 -11.95 1.15 16.80
#